data_AF-A0A8J3CCM5-F1
#
_entry.id   AF-A0A8J3CCM5-F1
#
_cell.length_a   1.000
_cell.length_b   1.000
_cell.length_c   1.000
_cell.angle_alpha   90.00
_cell.angle_beta   90.00
_cell.angle_gamma   90.00
#
_symmetry.space_group_name_H-M   'P 1'
#
loop_
_entity.id
_entity.type
_entity.pdbx_description
1 polymer ?
#
loop_
_entity_poly.entity_id
_entity_poly.type
_entity_poly.pdbx_seq_one_letter_code
_entity_poly.pdbx_strand_id
1 'polypeptide(L)' 'MANPNLTTPVTRIEIVDAIGGAFVASPVTAADLVAAADDAHARPEVLQTLRRLPARTYHSLRDLWEYLGDIPVDVED' A
#
# COMPACT_ATOMS: atom_id res chain seq x y z
N MET A 1 4.62 -24.68 14.73
CA MET A 1 4.11 -23.79 13.67
C MET A 1 5.01 -22.57 13.66
N ALA A 2 6.01 -22.56 12.79
CA ALA A 2 6.88 -21.39 12.63
C ALA A 2 6.13 -20.38 11.75
N ASN A 3 5.93 -19.16 12.22
CA ASN A 3 5.47 -18.06 11.37
C ASN A 3 6.71 -17.44 10.71
N PRO A 4 6.97 -17.66 9.40
CA PRO A 4 8.09 -17.03 8.72
C PRO A 4 7.73 -15.59 8.31
N ASN A 5 7.36 -14.71 9.26
CA ASN A 5 7.31 -13.27 8.97
C ASN A 5 8.72 -12.68 9.12
N LEU A 6 9.66 -13.18 8.33
CA LEU A 6 11.04 -12.69 8.26
C LEU A 6 11.04 -11.38 7.48
N THR A 7 11.01 -10.24 8.18
CA THR A 7 11.82 -9.03 7.89
C THR A 7 11.82 -8.50 6.44
N THR A 8 10.85 -8.84 5.61
CA THR A 8 10.84 -8.48 4.19
C THR A 8 10.21 -7.09 4.07
N PRO A 9 10.96 -6.09 3.59
CA PRO A 9 10.44 -4.73 3.52
C PRO A 9 9.21 -4.69 2.61
N VAL A 10 8.21 -3.89 3.01
CA VAL A 10 7.07 -3.60 2.14
C VAL A 10 7.59 -3.01 0.84
N THR A 11 7.11 -3.51 -0.30
CA THR A 11 7.50 -3.02 -1.63
C THR A 11 6.39 -2.23 -2.27
N ARG A 12 6.75 -1.40 -3.26
CA ARG A 12 5.75 -0.70 -4.07
C ARG A 12 4.87 -1.66 -4.84
N ILE A 13 5.42 -2.77 -5.35
CA ILE A 13 4.64 -3.79 -6.05
C ILE A 13 3.56 -4.37 -5.13
N GLU A 14 3.91 -4.72 -3.89
CA GLU A 14 2.97 -5.26 -2.92
C GLU A 14 1.86 -4.25 -2.54
N ILE A 15 2.22 -2.97 -2.42
CA ILE A 15 1.23 -1.90 -2.20
C ILE A 15 0.28 -1.76 -3.40
N VAL A 16 0.81 -1.79 -4.63
CA VAL A 16 0.01 -1.68 -5.86
C VAL A 16 -0.93 -2.87 -6.01
N ASP A 17 -0.47 -4.07 -5.70
CA ASP A 17 -1.30 -5.28 -5.74
C ASP A 17 -2.47 -5.17 -4.74
N ALA A 18 -2.18 -4.71 -3.52
CA ALA A 18 -3.18 -4.54 -2.46
C ALA A 18 -4.25 -3.46 -2.77
N ILE A 19 -3.87 -2.34 -3.41
CA ILE A 19 -4.79 -1.21 -3.65
C ILE A 19 -5.22 -1.05 -5.12
N GLY A 20 -4.72 -1.89 -6.01
CA GLY A 20 -4.93 -1.76 -7.46
C GLY A 20 -6.41 -1.78 -7.86
N GLY A 21 -7.23 -2.56 -7.14
CA GLY A 21 -8.68 -2.60 -7.32
C GLY A 21 -9.41 -1.30 -6.91
N ALA A 22 -8.84 -0.50 -6.01
CA ALA A 22 -9.48 0.70 -5.50
C ALA A 22 -9.54 1.83 -6.56
N PHE A 23 -8.53 1.89 -7.44
CA PHE A 23 -8.39 2.95 -8.44
C PHE A 23 -9.28 2.79 -9.69
N VAL A 24 -10.10 1.74 -9.78
CA VAL A 24 -10.86 1.39 -11.00
C VAL A 24 -12.02 2.35 -11.30
N ALA A 25 -12.62 2.97 -10.28
CA ALA A 25 -13.91 3.67 -10.46
C ALA A 25 -13.89 5.15 -10.07
N SER A 26 -12.94 5.62 -9.27
CA SER A 26 -12.96 6.98 -8.73
C SER A 26 -11.61 7.37 -8.13
N PRO A 27 -11.37 8.69 -7.93
CA PRO A 27 -10.29 9.12 -7.07
C PRO A 27 -10.52 8.58 -5.64
N VAL A 28 -9.48 8.03 -5.03
CA VAL A 28 -9.55 7.27 -3.77
C VAL A 28 -9.00 8.09 -2.62
N THR A 29 -9.61 8.00 -1.44
CA THR A 29 -9.05 8.62 -0.24
C THR A 29 -8.05 7.70 0.45
N ALA A 30 -7.20 8.24 1.33
CA ALA A 30 -6.34 7.42 2.18
C ALA A 30 -7.11 6.35 2.98
N ALA A 31 -8.35 6.65 3.39
CA ALA A 31 -9.21 5.70 4.08
C ALA A 31 -9.68 4.56 3.15
N ASP A 32 -10.07 4.89 1.91
CA ASP A 32 -10.45 3.89 0.90
C ASP A 32 -9.29 2.96 0.55
N LEU A 33 -8.06 3.50 0.48
CA LEU A 33 -6.86 2.70 0.25
C LEU A 33 -6.59 1.70 1.37
N VAL A 34 -6.73 2.14 2.62
CA VAL A 34 -6.58 1.26 3.79
C VAL A 34 -7.68 0.20 3.78
N ALA A 35 -8.92 0.57 3.48
CA ALA A 35 -10.04 -0.37 3.40
C ALA A 35 -9.85 -1.40 2.27
N ALA A 36 -9.40 -0.96 1.09
CA ALA A 36 -9.13 -1.86 -0.03
C ALA A 36 -7.99 -2.84 0.28
N ALA A 37 -6.91 -2.35 0.90
CA ALA A 37 -5.82 -3.21 1.35
C ALA A 37 -6.27 -4.20 2.44
N ASP A 38 -7.18 -3.79 3.34
CA ASP A 38 -7.75 -4.66 4.38
C ASP A 38 -8.63 -5.76 3.76
N ASP A 39 -9.49 -5.39 2.80
CA ASP A 39 -10.33 -6.33 2.03
C ASP A 39 -9.49 -7.33 1.22
N ALA A 40 -8.39 -6.87 0.65
CA ALA A 40 -7.38 -7.69 -0.03
C ALA A 40 -6.55 -8.56 0.93
N HIS A 41 -6.80 -8.52 2.24
CA HIS A 41 -6.04 -9.23 3.28
C HIS A 41 -4.53 -8.90 3.24
N ALA A 42 -4.19 -7.65 2.93
CA ALA A 42 -2.81 -7.20 2.87
C ALA A 42 -2.12 -7.29 4.24
N ARG A 43 -0.78 -7.38 4.20
CA ARG A 43 0.03 -7.44 5.42
C ARG A 43 -0.20 -6.21 6.30
N PRO A 44 -0.13 -6.34 7.63
CA PRO A 44 -0.29 -5.21 8.56
C PRO A 44 0.74 -4.10 8.29
N GLU A 45 1.93 -4.42 7.77
CA GLU A 45 2.95 -3.44 7.39
C GLU A 45 2.53 -2.58 6.18
N VAL A 46 1.80 -3.16 5.20
CA VAL A 46 1.19 -2.43 4.08
C VAL A 46 0.13 -1.46 4.62
N LEU A 47 -0.75 -1.94 5.51
CA LEU A 47 -1.76 -1.10 6.15
C LEU A 47 -1.15 0.05 6.95
N GLN A 48 -0.09 -0.21 7.72
CA GLN A 48 0.65 0.84 8.43
C GLN A 48 1.30 1.83 7.47
N THR A 49 1.77 1.36 6.31
CA THR A 49 2.34 2.22 5.27
C THR A 49 1.29 3.14 4.65
N LEU A 50 0.11 2.61 4.31
CA LEU A 50 -1.00 3.41 3.79
C LEU A 50 -1.53 4.41 4.83
N ARG A 51 -1.51 4.07 6.12
CA ARG A 51 -1.89 5.00 7.20
C ARG A 51 -0.94 6.19 7.38
N ARG A 52 0.29 6.14 6.84
CA ARG A 52 1.22 7.29 6.83
C ARG A 52 0.82 8.36 5.82
N LEU A 53 -0.06 8.03 4.87
CA LEU A 53 -0.52 8.96 3.85
C LEU A 53 -1.36 10.08 4.47
N PRO A 54 -1.21 11.34 4.03
CA PRO A 54 -2.12 12.39 4.44
C PRO A 54 -3.55 12.06 4.02
N ALA A 55 -4.51 12.49 4.85
CA ALA A 55 -5.95 12.34 4.61
C ALA A 55 -6.39 13.26 3.45
N ARG A 56 -6.02 12.88 2.23
CA ARG A 56 -6.36 13.55 0.98
C ARG A 56 -6.86 12.54 -0.04
N THR A 57 -7.32 13.07 -1.16
CA THR A 57 -7.72 12.30 -2.32
C THR A 57 -6.52 12.07 -3.24
N TYR A 58 -6.36 10.84 -3.71
CA TYR A 58 -5.31 10.39 -4.61
C TYR A 58 -5.92 10.03 -5.95
N HIS A 59 -5.37 10.59 -7.02
CA HIS A 59 -5.85 10.36 -8.39
C HIS A 59 -5.07 9.26 -9.09
N SER A 60 -3.86 8.96 -8.62
CA SER A 60 -3.00 7.95 -9.23
C SER A 60 -2.01 7.38 -8.23
N LEU A 61 -1.44 6.21 -8.55
CA LEU A 61 -0.33 5.62 -7.80
C LEU A 61 0.88 6.56 -7.69
N ARG A 62 1.09 7.45 -8.67
CA ARG A 62 2.17 8.44 -8.63
C ARG A 62 2.05 9.39 -7.43
N ASP A 63 0.82 9.84 -7.10
CA ASP A 63 0.57 10.71 -5.95
C ASP A 63 0.94 10.02 -4.62
N LEU A 64 0.81 8.70 -4.54
CA LEU A 64 1.21 7.91 -3.36
C LEU A 64 2.73 7.93 -3.18
N TRP A 65 3.46 7.73 -4.28
CA TRP A 65 4.92 7.65 -4.26
C TRP A 65 5.61 8.97 -3.90
N GLU A 66 4.92 10.11 -4.01
CA GLU A 66 5.42 11.39 -3.48
C GLU A 66 5.57 11.37 -1.94
N TYR A 67 4.74 10.58 -1.25
CA TYR A 67 4.78 10.41 0.21
C TYR A 67 5.49 9.15 0.65
N LEU A 68 5.46 8.11 -0.17
CA LEU A 68 6.05 6.80 0.09
C LEU A 68 7.36 6.58 -0.68
N GLY A 69 8.10 7.66 -0.95
CA GLY A 69 9.34 7.62 -1.75
C GLY A 69 10.44 6.73 -1.15
N ASP A 70 10.42 6.56 0.18
CA ASP A 70 11.31 5.70 0.97
C ASP A 70 11.06 4.19 0.74
N ILE A 71 9.90 3.81 0.18
CA ILE A 71 9.54 2.42 -0.03
C ILE A 71 10.26 1.85 -1.27
N PRO A 72 10.97 0.72 -1.14
CA PRO A 72 11.66 0.07 -2.25
C PRO A 72 10.68 -0.41 -3.31
N VAL A 73 11.09 -0.40 -4.57
CA VAL A 73 10.23 -0.83 -5.70
C VAL A 73 9.95 -2.32 -5.61
N ASP A 74 11.00 -3.10 -5.33
CA ASP A 74 10.97 -4.56 -5.20
C ASP A 74 11.94 -5.02 -4.10
N VAL A 75 11.73 -6.24 -3.60
CA VAL A 75 12.68 -6.92 -2.73
C VAL A 75 13.81 -7.45 -3.61
N GLU A 76 14.75 -6.57 -3.96
CA GLU A 76 16.00 -7.00 -4.58
C GLU A 76 16.75 -7.90 -3.57
N ASP A 77 16.91 -9.18 -3.91
CA ASP A 77 17.83 -10.13 -3.26
C ASP A 77 19.25 -9.94 -3.79
#